data_AF-A0A7X7SF90-F1
#
_entry.id   AF-A0A7X7SF90-F1
#
_cell.length_a   1.000
_cell.length_b   1.000
_cell.length_c   1.000
_cell.angle_alpha   90.00
_cell.angle_beta   90.00
_cell.angle_gamma   90.00
#
_symmetry.space_group_name_H-M   'P 1'
#
loop_
_entity.id
_entity.type
_entity.pdbx_description
1 polymer ?
#
loop_
_entity_poly.entity_id
_entity_poly.type
_entity_poly.pdbx_seq_one_letter_code
_entity_poly.pdbx_strand_id
1 'polypeptide(L)'
;MRELVYYVAVSIDGYICDPDGGADALLVEGDHMSVITGEYADALPGHVLKALGIEPPGTRFDTVIMGWNTLTPALDVGIASPYPHLRQIVASRQAKVVDPAITLTADPLATVQELKKEEGLDIWLCGGGEL
;
A
#
# COMPACT_ATOMS: atom_id res chain seq x y z
N MET A 1 -9.96 -5.76 -17.48
CA MET A 1 -10.20 -6.18 -16.08
C MET A 1 -8.93 -5.86 -15.34
N ARG A 2 -9.02 -5.14 -14.22
CA ARG A 2 -7.84 -4.73 -13.43
C ARG A 2 -7.32 -5.94 -12.66
N GLU A 3 -6.00 -6.11 -12.54
CA GLU A 3 -5.44 -7.20 -11.74
C GLU A 3 -5.34 -6.82 -10.25
N LEU A 4 -5.41 -7.82 -9.38
CA LEU A 4 -5.06 -7.65 -7.96
C LEU A 4 -3.64 -8.17 -7.79
N VAL A 5 -2.71 -7.27 -7.47
CA VAL A 5 -1.28 -7.58 -7.42
C VAL A 5 -0.82 -7.56 -5.97
N TYR A 6 -0.32 -8.71 -5.50
CA TYR A 6 0.37 -8.80 -4.22
C TYR A 6 1.86 -8.51 -4.43
N TYR A 7 2.30 -7.36 -3.95
CA TYR A 7 3.68 -6.89 -4.01
C TYR A 7 4.10 -6.50 -2.60
N VAL A 8 5.04 -7.25 -2.02
CA VAL A 8 5.46 -7.13 -0.62
C VAL A 8 6.92 -7.56 -0.47
N ALA A 9 7.61 -7.00 0.52
CA ALA A 9 8.88 -7.51 1.00
C ALA A 9 8.63 -8.51 2.14
N VAL A 10 9.39 -9.61 2.16
CA VAL A 10 9.18 -10.72 3.10
C VAL A 10 10.52 -11.35 3.46
N SER A 11 10.65 -11.84 4.68
CA SER A 11 11.76 -12.69 5.09
C SER A 11 11.70 -14.07 4.42
N ILE A 12 12.81 -14.83 4.46
CA ILE A 12 12.89 -16.17 3.88
C ILE A 12 11.88 -17.14 4.52
N ASP A 13 11.59 -16.95 5.81
CA ASP A 13 10.62 -17.72 6.59
C ASP A 13 9.19 -17.16 6.55
N GLY A 14 8.92 -16.16 5.70
CA GLY A 14 7.55 -15.74 5.35
C GLY A 14 6.96 -14.62 6.20
N TYR A 15 7.76 -13.89 6.96
CA TYR A 15 7.31 -12.76 7.79
C TYR A 15 7.47 -11.43 7.07
N ILE A 16 6.44 -10.58 7.18
CA ILE A 16 6.40 -9.24 6.58
C ILE A 16 6.63 -8.12 7.62
N CYS A 17 6.62 -8.46 8.91
CA CYS A 17 6.91 -7.57 10.02
C CYS A 17 7.39 -8.39 11.24
N ASP A 18 8.02 -7.70 12.20
CA ASP A 18 8.34 -8.23 13.51
C ASP A 18 7.09 -8.31 14.42
N PRO A 19 7.19 -8.92 15.63
CA PRO A 19 6.05 -9.07 16.54
C PRO A 19 5.41 -7.76 17.01
N ASP A 20 6.15 -6.64 16.96
CA ASP A 20 5.67 -5.31 17.33
C ASP A 20 5.14 -4.52 16.12
N GLY A 21 5.16 -5.13 14.92
CA GLY A 21 4.69 -4.55 13.67
C GLY A 21 5.75 -3.77 12.88
N GLY A 22 7.00 -3.76 13.35
CA GLY A 22 8.11 -3.10 12.68
C GLY A 22 8.59 -3.86 11.44
N ALA A 23 9.22 -3.14 10.53
CA ALA A 23 9.74 -3.68 9.26
C ALA A 23 11.24 -3.41 9.07
N ASP A 24 11.94 -2.97 10.13
CA ASP A 24 13.34 -2.52 10.08
C ASP A 24 14.33 -3.62 9.65
N ALA A 25 13.94 -4.89 9.77
CA ALA A 25 14.73 -6.03 9.32
C ALA A 25 14.71 -6.22 7.80
N LEU A 26 13.77 -5.59 7.08
CA LEU A 26 13.69 -5.65 5.62
C LEU A 26 14.70 -4.66 5.01
N LEU A 27 15.42 -5.12 3.99
CA LEU A 27 16.48 -4.33 3.36
C LEU A 27 15.90 -3.14 2.59
N VAL A 28 16.53 -1.98 2.74
CA VAL A 28 16.26 -0.75 1.99
C VAL A 28 17.44 -0.35 1.08
N GLU A 29 18.35 -1.30 0.84
CA GLU A 29 19.55 -1.14 0.03
C GLU A 29 19.84 -2.40 -0.81
N GLY A 30 20.56 -2.24 -1.92
CA GLY A 30 20.95 -3.32 -2.82
C GLY A 30 20.29 -3.23 -4.20
N ASP A 31 20.63 -4.18 -5.07
CA ASP A 31 20.31 -4.12 -6.51
C ASP A 31 18.80 -4.04 -6.83
N HIS A 32 17.97 -4.63 -5.96
CA HIS A 32 16.51 -4.61 -6.09
C HIS A 32 15.92 -3.21 -5.97
N MET A 33 16.61 -2.26 -5.31
CA MET A 33 16.12 -0.91 -5.13
C MET A 33 15.89 -0.18 -6.46
N SER A 34 16.66 -0.50 -7.51
CA SER A 34 16.47 0.09 -8.84
C SER A 34 15.10 -0.24 -9.45
N VAL A 35 14.55 -1.42 -9.15
CA VAL A 35 13.22 -1.85 -9.57
C VAL A 35 12.15 -1.18 -8.72
N ILE A 36 12.40 -1.07 -7.40
CA ILE A 36 11.48 -0.43 -6.45
C ILE A 36 11.31 1.06 -6.75
N THR A 37 12.40 1.79 -6.95
CA THR A 37 12.38 3.24 -7.21
C THR A 37 12.14 3.60 -8.67
N GLY A 38 12.04 2.60 -9.55
CA GLY A 38 11.66 2.75 -10.94
C GLY A 38 10.27 2.17 -11.21
N GLU A 39 10.23 0.90 -11.62
CA GLU A 39 9.03 0.21 -12.07
C GLU A 39 7.90 0.16 -11.03
N TYR A 40 8.25 -0.01 -9.75
CA TYR A 40 7.29 -0.15 -8.65
C TYR A 40 7.15 1.13 -7.82
N ALA A 41 7.65 2.28 -8.30
CA ALA A 41 7.63 3.52 -7.53
C ALA A 41 6.21 4.04 -7.24
N ASP A 42 5.19 3.57 -7.97
CA ASP A 42 3.77 3.81 -7.64
C ASP A 42 3.43 3.33 -6.22
N ALA A 43 4.10 2.29 -5.73
CA ALA A 43 3.90 1.72 -4.41
C ALA A 43 4.74 2.40 -3.31
N LEU A 44 5.47 3.48 -3.61
CA LEU A 44 6.20 4.24 -2.60
C LEU A 44 5.30 5.29 -1.94
N PRO A 45 5.37 5.48 -0.61
CA PRO A 45 4.65 6.56 0.06
C PRO A 45 5.06 7.94 -0.48
N GLY A 46 4.12 8.89 -0.54
CA GLY A 46 4.35 10.22 -1.12
C GLY A 46 5.49 11.00 -0.45
N HIS A 47 5.70 10.82 0.85
CA HIS A 47 6.81 11.44 1.57
C HIS A 47 8.17 10.83 1.20
N VAL A 48 8.22 9.53 0.87
CA VAL A 48 9.43 8.85 0.38
C VAL A 48 9.76 9.30 -1.04
N LEU A 49 8.77 9.34 -1.93
CA LEU A 49 8.91 9.88 -3.29
C LEU A 49 9.52 11.29 -3.27
N LYS A 50 8.96 12.17 -2.42
CA LYS A 50 9.47 13.54 -2.20
C LYS A 50 10.90 13.56 -1.67
N ALA A 51 11.23 12.71 -0.69
CA ALA A 51 12.57 12.65 -0.11
C ALA A 51 13.64 12.19 -1.12
N LEU A 52 13.25 11.30 -2.04
CA LEU A 52 14.10 10.81 -3.12
C LEU A 52 14.13 11.73 -4.36
N GLY A 53 13.25 12.73 -4.43
CA GLY A 53 13.15 13.64 -5.57
C GLY A 53 12.66 12.96 -6.85
N ILE A 54 11.81 11.94 -6.71
CA ILE A 54 11.21 11.18 -7.82
C ILE A 54 9.69 11.30 -7.79
N GLU A 55 9.07 11.15 -8.95
CA GLU A 55 7.62 11.10 -9.11
C GLU A 55 7.16 9.65 -9.32
N PRO A 56 5.96 9.27 -8.86
CA PRO A 56 5.41 7.96 -9.16
C PRO A 56 5.15 7.87 -10.69
N PRO A 57 5.56 6.78 -11.35
CA PRO A 57 5.43 6.68 -12.81
C PRO A 57 3.98 6.67 -13.31
N GLY A 58 3.03 6.26 -12.47
CA GLY A 58 1.62 6.11 -12.82
C GLY A 58 1.40 5.04 -13.89
N THR A 59 2.10 3.91 -13.78
CA THR A 59 2.12 2.86 -14.81
C THR A 59 1.71 1.48 -14.32
N ARG A 60 1.85 1.22 -13.02
CA ARG A 60 1.50 -0.07 -12.39
C ARG A 60 0.21 0.03 -11.60
N PHE A 61 0.11 1.02 -10.72
CA PHE A 61 -0.99 1.11 -9.76
C PHE A 61 -1.59 2.51 -9.74
N ASP A 62 -2.92 2.57 -9.70
CA ASP A 62 -3.68 3.78 -9.40
C ASP A 62 -4.51 3.61 -8.10
N THR A 63 -4.52 2.41 -7.52
CA THR A 63 -5.33 2.05 -6.36
C THR A 63 -4.53 1.14 -5.44
N VAL A 64 -4.59 1.44 -4.15
CA VAL A 64 -4.04 0.60 -3.09
C VAL A 64 -5.16 0.13 -2.17
N ILE A 65 -5.16 -1.14 -1.84
CA ILE A 65 -5.98 -1.72 -0.78
C ILE A 65 -5.08 -2.25 0.34
N MET A 66 -5.36 -1.85 1.57
CA MET A 66 -4.59 -2.23 2.76
C MET A 66 -5.49 -2.48 3.97
N GLY A 67 -5.01 -3.21 4.95
CA GLY A 67 -5.64 -3.38 6.24
C GLY A 67 -5.35 -2.21 7.19
N TRP A 68 -6.17 -2.06 8.22
CA TRP A 68 -5.98 -1.02 9.25
C TRP A 68 -4.57 -1.04 9.88
N ASN A 69 -4.03 -2.22 10.18
CA ASN A 69 -2.70 -2.35 10.79
C ASN A 69 -1.57 -1.92 9.85
N THR A 70 -1.77 -1.99 8.54
CA THR A 70 -0.80 -1.50 7.54
C THR A 70 -0.83 0.02 7.43
N LEU A 71 -1.98 0.65 7.67
CA LEU A 71 -2.10 2.12 7.71
C LEU A 71 -1.54 2.72 9.01
N THR A 72 -1.70 2.03 10.14
CA THR A 72 -1.45 2.57 11.48
C THR A 72 -0.04 3.17 11.67
N PRO A 73 1.07 2.54 11.21
CA PRO A 73 2.40 3.12 11.33
C PRO A 73 2.54 4.51 10.70
N ALA A 74 1.85 4.76 9.57
CA ALA A 74 1.84 6.08 8.94
C ALA A 74 1.09 7.11 9.82
N LEU A 75 -0.04 6.71 10.41
CA LEU A 75 -0.83 7.57 11.29
C LEU A 75 -0.05 7.97 12.55
N ASP A 76 0.69 7.02 13.14
CA ASP A 76 1.46 7.22 14.37
C ASP A 76 2.57 8.28 14.21
N VAL A 77 3.08 8.45 12.99
CA VAL A 77 4.06 9.50 12.64
C VAL A 77 3.43 10.74 12.01
N GLY A 78 2.10 10.88 12.08
CA GLY A 78 1.36 12.06 11.62
C GLY A 78 1.08 12.12 10.12
N ILE A 79 1.20 10.99 9.40
CA ILE A 79 0.91 10.89 7.97
C ILE A 79 -0.51 10.33 7.80
N ALA A 80 -1.47 11.23 7.59
CA ALA A 80 -2.88 10.86 7.48
C ALA A 80 -3.24 10.08 6.20
N SER A 81 -2.45 10.25 5.14
CA SER A 81 -2.69 9.70 3.79
C SER A 81 -1.35 9.36 3.13
N PRO A 82 -0.82 8.13 3.28
CA PRO A 82 0.53 7.78 2.83
C PRO A 82 0.71 7.74 1.31
N TYR A 83 -0.34 7.44 0.54
CA TYR A 83 -0.28 7.29 -0.92
C TYR A 83 -1.19 8.32 -1.62
N PRO A 84 -0.90 9.63 -1.53
CA PRO A 84 -1.80 10.68 -2.03
C PRO A 84 -2.03 10.64 -3.54
N HIS A 85 -1.17 9.96 -4.30
CA HIS A 85 -1.30 9.73 -5.74
C HIS A 85 -2.13 8.49 -6.10
N LEU A 86 -2.53 7.67 -5.13
CA LEU A 86 -3.37 6.49 -5.34
C LEU A 86 -4.75 6.67 -4.70
N ARG A 87 -5.75 5.99 -5.26
CA ARG A 87 -7.02 5.75 -4.56
C ARG A 87 -6.75 4.81 -3.39
N GLN A 88 -6.93 5.30 -2.16
CA GLN A 88 -6.62 4.54 -0.95
C GLN A 88 -7.87 3.89 -0.35
N ILE A 89 -7.84 2.57 -0.25
CA ILE A 89 -8.91 1.76 0.32
C ILE A 89 -8.37 1.02 1.54
N VAL A 90 -9.06 1.17 2.67
CA VAL A 90 -8.60 0.62 3.95
C VAL A 90 -9.66 -0.30 4.52
N ALA A 91 -9.32 -1.58 4.65
CA ALA A 91 -10.19 -2.55 5.27
C ALA A 91 -10.21 -2.37 6.79
N SER A 92 -11.40 -2.23 7.35
CA SER A 92 -11.63 -2.15 8.79
C SER A 92 -13.00 -2.70 9.13
N ARG A 93 -13.07 -3.53 10.18
CA ARG A 93 -14.34 -4.03 10.74
C ARG A 93 -15.06 -2.98 11.59
N GLN A 94 -14.35 -1.93 12.00
CA GLN A 94 -14.87 -0.86 12.85
C GLN A 94 -14.92 0.45 12.07
N ALA A 95 -15.90 1.30 12.36
CA ALA A 95 -15.88 2.68 11.90
C ALA A 95 -14.65 3.41 12.48
N LYS A 96 -13.99 4.20 11.65
CA LYS A 96 -12.82 5.00 12.00
C LYS A 96 -12.98 6.40 11.38
N VAL A 97 -12.39 7.40 12.01
CA VAL A 97 -12.22 8.71 11.39
C VAL A 97 -10.89 8.68 10.64
N VAL A 98 -10.93 8.94 9.34
CA VAL A 98 -9.78 8.90 8.44
C VAL A 98 -9.74 10.17 7.59
N ASP A 99 -8.61 10.40 6.93
CA ASP A 99 -8.48 11.46 5.93
C ASP A 99 -9.54 11.31 4.82
N PRO A 100 -10.12 12.39 4.28
CA PRO A 100 -11.09 12.32 3.18
C PRO A 100 -10.60 11.60 1.92
N ALA A 101 -9.28 11.49 1.72
CA ALA A 101 -8.69 10.72 0.62
C ALA A 101 -8.78 9.19 0.81
N ILE A 102 -9.12 8.73 2.02
CA ILE A 102 -9.21 7.31 2.37
C ILE A 102 -10.67 6.85 2.36
N THR A 103 -10.93 5.77 1.63
CA THR A 103 -12.21 5.05 1.67
C THR A 103 -12.10 3.83 2.59
N LEU A 104 -12.94 3.75 3.62
CA LEU A 104 -13.04 2.55 4.44
C LEU A 104 -13.91 1.49 3.77
N THR A 105 -13.52 0.22 3.90
CA THR A 105 -14.37 -0.92 3.53
C THR A 105 -14.45 -1.96 4.65
N ALA A 106 -15.65 -2.49 4.87
CA ALA A 106 -15.87 -3.62 5.78
C ALA A 106 -15.81 -4.97 5.04
N ASP A 107 -15.86 -4.97 3.71
CA ASP A 107 -15.84 -6.15 2.84
C ASP A 107 -14.80 -5.94 1.73
N PRO A 108 -13.51 -6.26 2.00
CA PRO A 108 -12.46 -6.09 1.01
C PRO A 108 -12.66 -6.98 -0.23
N LEU A 109 -13.28 -8.15 -0.08
CA LEU A 109 -13.53 -9.06 -1.20
C LEU A 109 -14.53 -8.46 -2.19
N ALA A 110 -15.70 -8.03 -1.71
CA ALA A 110 -16.70 -7.37 -2.57
C ALA A 110 -16.13 -6.08 -3.17
N THR A 111 -15.35 -5.32 -2.39
CA THR A 111 -14.70 -4.09 -2.87
C THR A 111 -13.76 -4.38 -4.03
N VAL A 112 -12.88 -5.38 -3.93
CA VAL A 112 -11.99 -5.77 -5.03
C VAL A 112 -12.78 -6.27 -6.23
N GLN A 113 -13.85 -7.04 -6.03
CA GLN A 113 -14.69 -7.51 -7.15
C GLN A 113 -15.32 -6.36 -7.93
N GLU A 114 -15.74 -5.28 -7.27
CA GLU A 114 -16.25 -4.09 -7.96
C GLU A 114 -15.11 -3.30 -8.64
N LEU A 115 -13.98 -3.09 -7.95
CA LEU A 115 -12.83 -2.40 -8.54
C LEU A 115 -12.36 -3.07 -9.82
N LYS A 116 -12.33 -4.41 -9.88
CA LYS A 116 -11.91 -5.16 -11.07
C LYS A 116 -12.77 -4.90 -12.32
N LYS A 117 -14.00 -4.40 -12.15
CA LYS A 117 -14.93 -4.05 -13.23
C LYS A 117 -14.72 -2.62 -13.75
N GLU A 118 -14.05 -1.77 -12.99
CA GLU A 118 -13.73 -0.39 -13.38
C GLU A 118 -12.60 -0.36 -14.42
N GLU A 119 -12.51 0.74 -15.18
CA GLU A 119 -11.32 1.07 -15.97
C GLU A 119 -10.23 1.65 -15.07
N GLY A 120 -8.95 1.37 -15.37
CA GLY A 120 -7.82 1.83 -14.57
C GLY A 120 -6.61 0.89 -14.64
N LEU A 121 -5.57 1.23 -13.88
CA LEU A 121 -4.38 0.42 -13.65
C LEU A 121 -4.65 -0.68 -12.61
N ASP A 122 -3.65 -1.49 -12.29
CA ASP A 122 -3.83 -2.59 -11.34
C ASP A 122 -4.07 -2.10 -9.90
N ILE A 123 -4.62 -2.99 -9.09
CA ILE A 123 -4.91 -2.77 -7.67
C ILE A 123 -3.76 -3.40 -6.87
N TRP A 124 -3.04 -2.59 -6.10
CA TRP A 124 -2.00 -3.08 -5.21
C TRP A 124 -2.60 -3.58 -3.88
N LEU A 125 -2.42 -4.87 -3.59
CA LEU A 125 -2.66 -5.45 -2.28
C LEU A 125 -1.44 -5.19 -1.39
N CYS A 126 -1.47 -4.08 -0.65
CA CYS A 126 -0.35 -3.61 0.17
C CYS A 126 -0.14 -4.46 1.44
N GLY A 127 -1.18 -5.16 1.90
CA GLY A 127 -1.14 -6.03 3.07
C GLY A 127 -2.10 -5.57 4.18
N GLY A 128 -2.10 -6.16 5.37
CA GLY A 128 -1.26 -7.26 5.85
C GLY A 128 -1.99 -8.60 5.94
N GLY A 129 -1.48 -9.53 6.75
CA GLY A 129 -1.96 -10.93 6.79
C GLY A 129 -3.40 -11.17 7.28
N GLU A 130 -4.11 -10.14 7.75
CA GLU A 130 -5.53 -10.23 8.14
C GLU A 130 -6.51 -9.66 7.09
N LEU A 131 -5.99 -9.03 6.03
CA LEU A 131 -6.76 -8.44 4.93
C LEU A 131 -7.32 -9.53 4.00
#